data_AF-A0A0D7AVT5-F1
#
_entry.id   AF-A0A0D7AVT5-F1
#
_cell.length_a   1.000
_cell.length_b   1.000
_cell.length_c   1.000
_cell.angle_alpha   90.00
_cell.angle_beta   90.00
_cell.angle_gamma   90.00
#
_symmetry.space_group_name_H-M   'P 1'
#
loop_
_entity.id
_entity.type
_entity.pdbx_description
1 polymer ?
#
loop_
_entity_poly.entity_id
_entity_poly.type
_entity_poly.pdbx_seq_one_letter_code
_entity_poly.pdbx_strand_id
1 'polypeptide(L)' 'MSTNRNKAPNPLAFALISAASFATFYFVVQHREKTYPASSQPRHADHPLVPPVHKKENEK' A
#
# COMPACT_ATOMS: atom_id res chain seq x y z
N MET A 1 -1.22 43.33 13.44
CA MET A 1 0.16 42.85 13.71
C MET A 1 0.33 41.51 12.99
N SER A 2 1.02 41.49 11.85
CA SER A 2 1.31 40.26 11.13
C SER A 2 2.50 39.57 11.81
N THR A 3 2.26 38.45 12.49
CA THR A 3 3.32 37.64 13.09
C THR A 3 3.91 36.71 12.04
N ASN A 4 4.49 37.27 10.97
CA ASN A 4 5.33 36.51 10.06
C ASN A 4 6.69 36.27 10.72
N ARG A 5 6.71 35.28 11.61
CA ARG A 5 7.93 34.71 12.16
C ARG A 5 8.52 33.82 11.07
N ASN A 6 9.31 34.42 10.19
CA ASN A 6 10.11 33.76 9.15
C ASN A 6 11.19 32.85 9.77
N LYS A 7 10.80 31.88 10.60
CA LYS A 7 11.68 30.81 11.05
C LYS A 7 11.64 29.72 9.99
N ALA A 8 12.80 29.38 9.47
CA ALA A 8 12.95 28.24 8.57
C ALA A 8 12.29 27.00 9.21
N PRO A 9 11.60 26.16 8.42
CA PRO A 9 10.97 24.96 8.94
C PRO A 9 12.02 24.07 9.59
N ASN A 10 11.69 23.49 10.75
CA ASN A 10 12.61 22.61 11.47
C ASN A 10 12.83 21.33 10.63
N PRO A 11 14.07 21.06 10.16
CA PRO A 11 14.34 19.91 9.30
C PRO A 11 14.06 18.59 10.02
N LEU A 12 14.24 18.53 11.35
CA LEU A 12 13.90 17.34 12.14
C LEU A 12 12.40 17.08 12.15
N ALA A 13 11.58 18.13 12.25
CA ALA A 13 10.13 17.98 12.20
C ALA A 13 9.69 17.44 10.83
N PHE A 14 10.29 17.94 9.74
CA PHE A 14 10.03 17.44 8.40
C PHE A 14 10.42 15.96 8.23
N ALA A 15 11.60 15.58 8.71
CA ALA A 15 12.06 14.20 8.67
C ALA A 15 11.15 13.26 9.49
N LEU A 16 10.75 13.68 10.69
CA LEU A 16 9.87 12.91 11.56
C LEU A 16 8.48 12.72 10.95
N ILE A 17 7.89 13.77 10.38
CA ILE A 17 6.59 13.68 9.70
C ILE A 17 6.67 12.72 8.50
N SER A 18 7.76 12.79 7.74
CA SER A 18 7.98 11.91 6.59
C SER A 18 8.11 10.44 7.03
N ALA A 19 8.93 10.18 8.06
CA ALA A 19 9.12 8.85 8.62
C ALA A 19 7.82 8.29 9.22
N ALA A 20 7.07 9.10 9.95
CA ALA A 20 5.77 8.72 10.50
C ALA A 20 4.75 8.38 9.41
N SER A 21 4.72 9.18 8.33
CA SER A 21 3.83 8.92 7.18
C SER A 21 4.17 7.59 6.50
N PHE A 22 5.47 7.33 6.27
CA PHE A 22 5.93 6.07 5.71
C PHE A 22 5.60 4.88 6.61
N ALA A 23 5.88 4.98 7.91
CA ALA A 23 5.61 3.91 8.87
C ALA A 23 4.11 3.58 8.95
N THR A 24 3.26 4.60 8.95
CA THR A 24 1.80 4.43 8.95
C THR A 24 1.34 3.72 7.69
N PHE A 25 1.81 4.14 6.52
CA PHE A 25 1.48 3.49 5.26
C PHE A 25 1.94 2.03 5.23
N TYR A 26 3.19 1.77 5.61
CA TYR A 26 3.75 0.42 5.69
C TYR A 26 2.93 -0.49 6.62
N PHE A 27 2.54 0.01 7.78
CA PHE A 27 1.70 -0.73 8.72
C PHE A 27 0.33 -1.07 8.13
N VAL A 28 -0.31 -0.11 7.43
CA VAL A 28 -1.60 -0.34 6.76
C VAL A 28 -1.49 -1.40 5.66
N VAL A 29 -0.43 -1.35 4.85
CA VAL A 29 -0.17 -2.36 3.81
C VAL A 29 -0.03 -3.74 4.44
N GLN A 30 0.81 -3.88 5.47
CA GLN A 30 1.01 -5.15 6.16
C GLN A 30 -0.28 -5.68 6.82
N HIS A 31 -1.09 -4.79 7.39
CA HIS A 31 -2.38 -5.17 7.94
C HIS A 31 -3.33 -5.69 6.83
N ARG A 32 -3.35 -5.03 5.66
CA ARG A 32 -4.18 -5.44 4.53
C ARG A 32 -3.75 -6.80 3.99
N GLU A 33 -2.45 -7.06 3.86
CA GLU A 33 -1.95 -8.36 3.43
C GLU A 33 -2.40 -9.49 4.37
N LYS A 34 -2.44 -9.24 5.68
CA LYS A 34 -2.92 -10.24 6.67
C LYS A 34 -4.43 -10.42 6.69
N THR A 35 -5.19 -9.34 6.45
CA THR A 35 -6.65 -9.35 6.67
C THR A 35 -7.44 -9.62 5.37
N TYR A 36 -6.95 -9.10 4.26
CA TYR A 36 -7.59 -9.19 2.94
C TYR A 36 -6.55 -9.42 1.85
N PRO A 37 -5.87 -10.58 1.82
CA PRO A 37 -4.92 -10.89 0.77
C PRO A 37 -5.61 -10.84 -0.60
N ALA A 38 -5.13 -9.97 -1.48
CA ALA A 38 -5.68 -9.80 -2.83
C ALA A 38 -5.66 -11.10 -3.66
N SER A 39 -4.75 -12.03 -3.33
CA SER A 39 -4.67 -13.36 -3.93
C SER A 39 -5.77 -14.33 -3.48
N SER A 40 -6.43 -14.07 -2.34
CA SER A 40 -7.55 -14.88 -1.85
C SER A 40 -8.90 -14.36 -2.31
N GLN A 41 -8.94 -13.20 -2.98
CA GLN A 41 -10.17 -12.76 -3.61
C GLN A 41 -10.54 -13.76 -4.70
N PRO A 42 -11.79 -14.26 -4.72
CA PRO A 42 -12.25 -15.08 -5.81
C PRO A 42 -12.05 -14.26 -7.09
N ARG A 43 -11.27 -14.80 -8.03
CA ARG A 43 -11.19 -14.21 -9.36
C ARG A 43 -12.62 -14.05 -9.86
N HIS A 44 -12.97 -12.85 -10.32
CA HIS A 44 -14.21 -12.69 -11.08
C HIS A 44 -14.21 -13.77 -12.16
N ALA A 45 -15.32 -14.50 -12.26
CA ALA A 45 -15.47 -15.55 -13.26
C ALA A 45 -14.96 -14.99 -14.59
N ASP A 46 -13.97 -15.67 -15.17
CA ASP A 46 -13.32 -15.22 -16.40
C ASP A 46 -14.44 -14.92 -17.41
N HIS A 47 -14.35 -13.74 -18.05
CA HIS A 47 -15.31 -13.33 -19.06
C HIS A 47 -15.46 -14.48 -20.09
N PRO A 48 -16.66 -14.75 -20.65
CA PRO A 48 -16.87 -15.87 -21.57
C PRO A 48 -15.99 -15.84 -22.85
N LEU A 49 -15.31 -14.73 -23.12
CA LEU A 49 -14.34 -14.58 -24.21
C LEU A 49 -12.87 -14.77 -23.78
N VAL A 50 -12.60 -14.93 -22.49
CA VAL A 50 -11.27 -15.20 -21.96
C VAL A 50 -11.11 -16.73 -21.90
N PRO A 51 -10.11 -17.29 -22.61
CA PRO A 51 -9.90 -18.73 -22.58
C PRO A 51 -9.55 -19.18 -21.16
N PRO A 52 -10.06 -20.36 -20.72
CA PRO A 52 -9.79 -20.86 -19.38
C PRO A 52 -8.28 -21.02 -19.14
N VAL A 53 -7.80 -20.48 -18.01
CA VAL A 53 -6.41 -20.67 -17.60
C VAL A 53 -6.26 -22.08 -17.06
N HIS A 54 -5.78 -23.01 -17.89
CA HIS A 54 -5.31 -24.31 -17.41
C HIS A 54 -4.11 -24.06 -16.49
N LYS A 55 -4.28 -24.23 -15.17
CA LYS A 55 -3.14 -24.33 -14.27
C LYS A 55 -2.31 -25.51 -14.76
N LYS A 56 -1.11 -25.24 -15.29
CA LYS A 56 -0.14 -26.30 -15.53
C LYS A 56 0.25 -26.83 -14.15
N GLU A 57 -0.39 -27.92 -13.76
CA GLU A 57 0.07 -28.83 -12.72
C GLU A 57 1.40 -29.40 -13.20
N ASN A 58 2.50 -28.69 -12.95
CA ASN A 58 3.87 -29.17 -13.14
C ASN A 58 4.85 -28.19 -12.46
N GLU A 59 5.08 -28.40 -11.18
CA GLU A 59 6.41 -28.20 -10.61
C GLU A 59 6.57 -29.22 -9.48
N LYS A 60 7.31 -30.28 -9.77
CA LYS A 60 7.73 -31.35 -8.88
C LYS A 60 9.25 -31.34 -8.84
#